data_AF-A0A8B6GNR8-F1
#
_entry.id   AF-A0A8B6GNR8-F1
#
_cell.length_a   1.000
_cell.length_b   1.000
_cell.length_c   1.000
_cell.angle_alpha   90.00
_cell.angle_beta   90.00
_cell.angle_gamma   90.00
#
_symmetry.space_group_name_H-M   'P 1'
#
loop_
_entity.id
_entity.type
_entity.pdbx_description
1 polymer ?
#
loop_
_entity_poly.entity_id
_entity_poly.type
_entity_poly.pdbx_seq_one_letter_code
_entity_poly.pdbx_strand_id
1 'polypeptide(L)'
;MDEDTKCSLLKRAFPPGLEDEVTSIETKVARIAGPSDDLDDNKKRWLTVGICLHTVISPVLREYILPILIKLYYRLTIKCRIEKQTYPFHLKTDFSGIYLNYETTNMNKDIFGKRSNRYDYRVKNHVDLSKLFLQTHMTKYQAIDDSCDSSAVLGIIINIDEFPVAVRSYAEKIRSNFRNPWAHCNLQEWDKGKF
;
A
#
# COMPACT_ATOMS: atom_id res chain seq x y z
N MET A 1 -41.86 -9.65 8.94
CA MET A 1 -40.92 -9.72 10.08
C MET A 1 -39.80 -10.66 9.66
N ASP A 2 -39.11 -10.40 8.56
CA ASP A 2 -38.22 -9.28 8.15
C ASP A 2 -36.76 -9.63 8.48
N GLU A 3 -36.02 -9.95 7.42
CA GLU A 3 -34.59 -10.28 7.39
C GLU A 3 -33.71 -9.21 8.08
N ASP A 4 -34.22 -7.99 8.23
CA ASP A 4 -33.58 -6.88 8.95
C ASP A 4 -33.34 -7.15 10.44
N THR A 5 -34.13 -8.02 11.08
CA THR A 5 -33.92 -8.35 12.50
C THR A 5 -32.64 -9.16 12.70
N LYS A 6 -32.24 -9.95 11.70
CA LYS A 6 -31.07 -10.84 11.79
C LYS A 6 -29.73 -10.09 11.65
N CYS A 7 -29.71 -8.98 10.92
CA CYS A 7 -28.51 -8.15 10.73
C CYS A 7 -28.19 -7.32 11.99
N SER A 8 -29.20 -6.98 12.79
CA SER A 8 -29.05 -6.15 14.00
C SER A 8 -28.45 -6.86 15.23
N LEU A 9 -28.37 -8.19 15.21
CA LEU A 9 -27.88 -9.02 16.33
C LEU A 9 -26.41 -9.45 16.21
N LEU A 10 -25.73 -9.14 15.09
CA LEU A 10 -24.27 -9.20 14.99
C LEU A 10 -23.59 -8.01 15.70
N LYS A 11 -24.19 -7.52 16.80
CA LYS A 11 -23.54 -6.60 17.72
C LYS A 11 -22.37 -7.35 18.37
N ARG A 12 -21.17 -7.14 17.84
CA ARG A 12 -19.87 -7.08 18.54
C ARG A 12 -19.78 -7.92 19.83
N ALA A 13 -20.05 -9.21 19.77
CA ALA A 13 -19.60 -10.11 20.81
C ALA A 13 -18.12 -10.40 20.53
N PHE A 14 -17.23 -10.15 21.51
CA PHE A 14 -15.85 -10.59 21.39
C PHE A 14 -15.84 -12.12 21.22
N PRO A 15 -15.07 -12.67 20.27
CA PRO A 15 -14.91 -14.11 20.18
C PRO A 15 -14.37 -14.64 21.51
N PRO A 16 -15.00 -15.66 22.11
CA PRO A 16 -14.51 -16.25 23.35
C PRO A 16 -13.04 -16.67 23.20
N GLY A 17 -12.20 -16.29 24.18
CA GLY A 17 -10.77 -16.62 24.20
C GLY A 17 -9.86 -15.72 23.37
N LEU A 18 -10.39 -14.77 22.59
CA LEU A 18 -9.56 -13.83 21.82
C LEU A 18 -8.73 -12.93 22.73
N GLU A 19 -9.33 -12.40 23.80
CA GLU A 19 -8.64 -11.52 24.76
C GLU A 19 -7.50 -12.26 25.47
N ASP A 20 -7.72 -13.53 25.82
CA ASP A 20 -6.69 -14.38 26.44
C ASP A 20 -5.52 -14.62 25.48
N GLU A 21 -5.81 -14.93 24.21
CA GLU A 21 -4.79 -15.17 23.20
C GLU A 21 -3.99 -13.90 22.87
N VAL A 22 -4.66 -12.74 22.76
CA VAL A 22 -4.01 -11.45 22.54
C VAL A 22 -3.12 -11.09 23.74
N THR A 23 -3.64 -11.23 24.96
CA THR A 23 -2.88 -10.96 26.19
C THR A 23 -1.65 -11.87 26.29
N SER A 24 -1.79 -13.15 25.91
CA SER A 24 -0.69 -14.12 25.85
C SER A 24 0.41 -13.69 24.87
N ILE A 25 0.03 -13.20 23.68
CA ILE A 25 0.97 -12.67 22.67
C ILE A 25 1.67 -11.39 23.17
N GLU A 26 0.92 -10.45 23.75
CA GLU A 26 1.45 -9.15 24.20
C GLU A 26 2.40 -9.27 25.39
N THR A 27 2.11 -10.18 26.32
CA THR A 27 2.90 -10.39 27.53
C THR A 27 4.21 -11.16 27.28
N LYS A 28 4.46 -11.63 26.03
CA LYS A 28 5.63 -12.45 25.65
C LYS A 28 5.91 -13.59 26.64
N VAL A 29 4.86 -14.15 27.23
CA VAL A 29 5.02 -15.28 28.16
C VAL A 29 5.71 -16.38 27.38
N ALA A 30 6.88 -16.80 27.86
CA ALA A 30 7.59 -17.92 27.27
C ALA A 30 6.65 -19.12 27.28
N ARG A 31 6.20 -19.56 26.10
CA ARG A 31 5.41 -20.77 25.98
C ARG A 31 6.23 -21.88 26.62
N ILE A 32 5.69 -22.52 27.66
CA ILE A 32 6.30 -23.71 28.26
C ILE A 32 6.50 -24.69 27.11
N ALA A 33 7.74 -25.10 26.87
CA ALA A 33 8.12 -25.92 25.73
C ALA A 33 7.42 -27.28 25.79
N GLY A 34 6.23 -27.35 25.18
CA GLY A 34 5.65 -28.59 24.68
C GLY A 34 6.43 -29.08 23.45
N PRO A 35 6.06 -30.25 22.88
CA PRO A 35 6.76 -30.80 21.72
C PRO A 35 6.88 -29.72 20.64
N SER A 36 8.10 -29.58 20.09
CA SER A 36 8.52 -28.51 19.18
C SER A 36 7.37 -28.08 18.26
N ASP A 37 6.80 -26.93 18.57
CA ASP A 37 5.78 -26.24 17.78
C ASP A 37 6.47 -25.58 16.57
N ASP A 38 7.25 -26.40 15.86
CA ASP A 38 8.04 -25.96 14.71
C ASP A 38 7.04 -25.54 13.64
N LEU A 39 7.13 -24.28 13.22
CA LEU A 39 6.31 -23.77 12.14
C LEU A 39 6.46 -24.71 10.96
N ASP A 40 5.34 -25.13 10.38
CA ASP A 40 5.41 -25.88 9.14
C ASP A 40 6.15 -25.04 8.08
N ASP A 41 6.70 -25.78 7.14
CA ASP A 41 7.53 -25.26 6.08
C ASP A 41 6.87 -24.11 5.29
N ASN A 42 5.55 -24.14 5.12
CA ASN A 42 4.80 -23.12 4.41
C ASN A 42 4.67 -21.84 5.25
N LYS A 43 4.38 -21.96 6.55
CA LYS A 43 4.38 -20.83 7.49
C LYS A 43 5.75 -20.15 7.58
N LYS A 44 6.84 -20.94 7.60
CA LYS A 44 8.21 -20.40 7.59
C LYS A 44 8.48 -19.58 6.33
N ARG A 45 8.07 -20.06 5.15
CA ARG A 45 8.22 -19.34 3.88
C ARG A 45 7.41 -18.05 3.86
N TRP A 46 6.14 -18.09 4.27
CA TRP A 46 5.29 -16.91 4.37
C TRP A 46 5.90 -15.84 5.29
N LEU A 47 6.37 -16.25 6.47
CA LEU A 47 7.02 -15.35 7.43
C LEU A 47 8.32 -14.74 6.85
N THR A 48 9.18 -15.59 6.27
CA THR A 48 10.47 -15.17 5.69
C THR A 48 10.27 -14.15 4.58
N VAL A 49 9.35 -14.41 3.64
CA VAL A 49 9.07 -13.49 2.54
C VAL A 49 8.48 -12.19 3.05
N GLY A 50 7.58 -12.23 4.05
CA GLY A 50 7.07 -11.03 4.70
C GLY A 50 8.18 -10.16 5.29
N ILE A 51 9.09 -10.77 6.06
CA ILE A 51 10.25 -10.08 6.64
C ILE A 51 11.11 -9.49 5.52
N CYS A 52 11.52 -10.28 4.53
CA CYS A 52 12.34 -9.79 3.41
C CYS A 52 11.67 -8.63 2.65
N LEU A 53 10.35 -8.71 2.42
CA LEU A 53 9.61 -7.65 1.74
C LEU A 53 9.68 -6.33 2.52
N HIS A 54 9.55 -6.37 3.84
CA HIS A 54 9.52 -5.18 4.69
C HIS A 54 10.90 -4.66 5.09
N THR A 55 11.86 -5.54 5.38
CA THR A 55 13.17 -5.17 5.94
C THR A 55 14.28 -5.08 4.91
N VAL A 56 14.13 -5.73 3.75
CA VAL A 56 15.16 -5.76 2.69
C VAL A 56 14.66 -5.03 1.45
N ILE A 57 13.53 -5.45 0.88
CA ILE A 57 13.06 -4.95 -0.42
C ILE A 57 12.53 -3.52 -0.30
N SER A 58 11.61 -3.26 0.64
CA SER A 58 10.95 -1.95 0.75
C SER A 58 11.93 -0.79 0.99
N PRO A 59 12.93 -0.89 1.89
CA PRO A 59 13.91 0.18 2.09
C PRO A 59 14.70 0.51 0.81
N VAL A 60 15.21 -0.52 0.12
CA VAL A 60 15.97 -0.36 -1.13
C VAL A 60 15.12 0.32 -2.20
N LEU A 61 13.86 -0.08 -2.33
CA LEU A 61 12.96 0.52 -3.30
C LEU A 61 12.60 1.97 -2.92
N ARG A 62 12.43 2.30 -1.64
CA ARG A 62 12.18 3.67 -1.18
C ARG A 62 13.32 4.62 -1.53
N GLU A 63 14.55 4.20 -1.28
CA GLU A 63 15.76 4.95 -1.67
C GLU A 63 15.83 5.15 -3.18
N TYR A 64 15.47 4.12 -3.95
CA TYR A 64 15.46 4.17 -5.41
C TYR A 64 14.40 5.13 -5.99
N ILE A 65 13.16 5.12 -5.46
CA ILE A 65 12.07 5.95 -6.01
C ILE A 65 12.21 7.44 -5.68
N LEU A 66 12.80 7.79 -4.54
CA LEU A 66 12.83 9.16 -4.03
C LEU A 66 13.45 10.17 -5.01
N PRO A 67 14.67 9.97 -5.56
CA PRO A 67 15.26 10.94 -6.50
C PRO A 67 14.45 11.06 -7.80
N ILE A 68 13.81 9.97 -8.25
CA ILE A 68 12.98 9.95 -9.46
C ILE A 68 11.72 10.78 -9.25
N LEU A 69 11.04 10.61 -8.11
CA LEU A 69 9.85 11.39 -7.74
C LEU A 69 10.16 12.88 -7.60
N ILE A 70 11.28 13.23 -6.95
CA ILE A 70 11.73 14.62 -6.83
C ILE A 70 11.93 15.24 -8.21
N LYS A 71 12.67 14.55 -9.10
CA LYS A 71 12.92 15.02 -10.46
C LYS A 71 11.63 15.17 -11.27
N LEU A 72 10.72 14.20 -11.16
CA LEU A 72 9.42 14.24 -11.84
C LEU A 72 8.58 15.42 -11.36
N TYR A 73 8.51 15.64 -10.05
CA TYR A 73 7.80 16.77 -9.45
C TYR A 73 8.30 18.10 -9.99
N TYR A 74 9.61 18.35 -9.94
CA TYR A 74 10.18 19.59 -10.47
C TYR A 74 9.87 19.80 -11.96
N ARG A 75 9.94 18.73 -12.76
CA ARG A 75 9.60 18.80 -14.20
C ARG A 75 8.13 19.19 -14.41
N LEU A 76 7.21 18.64 -13.61
CA LEU A 76 5.77 18.94 -13.69
C LEU A 76 5.43 20.34 -13.17
N THR A 77 6.13 20.81 -12.14
CA THR A 77 6.07 22.21 -11.68
C THR A 77 6.43 23.18 -12.81
N ILE A 78 7.53 22.93 -13.51
CA ILE A 78 7.99 23.82 -14.60
C ILE A 78 7.03 23.76 -15.80
N LYS A 79 6.67 22.56 -16.26
CA LYS A 79 5.89 22.39 -17.49
C LYS A 79 4.41 22.71 -17.34
N CYS A 80 3.82 22.33 -16.20
CA CYS A 80 2.37 22.29 -16.03
C CYS A 80 1.88 23.01 -14.77
N ARG A 81 2.79 23.66 -14.02
CA ARG A 81 2.49 24.37 -12.76
C ARG A 81 1.61 23.54 -11.84
N ILE A 82 1.98 22.26 -11.66
CA ILE A 82 1.19 21.26 -10.94
C ILE A 82 0.85 21.69 -9.49
N GLU A 83 1.68 22.55 -8.91
CA GLU A 83 1.51 23.15 -7.59
C GLU A 83 0.44 24.25 -7.53
N LYS A 84 -0.05 24.72 -8.68
CA LYS A 84 -1.05 25.81 -8.82
C LYS A 84 -2.32 25.38 -9.56
N GLN A 85 -2.49 24.08 -9.78
CA GLN A 85 -3.63 23.58 -10.54
C GLN A 85 -4.96 23.82 -9.82
N THR A 86 -6.01 23.99 -10.62
CA THR A 86 -7.39 24.23 -10.18
C THR A 86 -8.31 23.23 -10.87
N TYR A 87 -9.54 23.09 -10.38
CA TYR A 87 -10.51 22.12 -10.91
C TYR A 87 -10.65 22.12 -12.45
N PRO A 88 -10.85 23.25 -13.14
CA PRO A 88 -10.97 23.22 -14.61
C PRO A 88 -9.65 22.96 -15.35
N PHE A 89 -8.50 23.21 -14.73
CA PHE A 89 -7.19 23.26 -15.39
C PHE A 89 -6.14 22.34 -14.76
N HIS A 90 -6.56 21.21 -14.19
CA HIS A 90 -5.65 20.19 -13.67
C HIS A 90 -5.28 19.15 -14.72
N LEU A 91 -4.14 18.50 -14.53
CA LEU A 91 -3.75 17.35 -15.34
C LEU A 91 -4.62 16.16 -14.98
N LYS A 92 -5.41 15.65 -15.93
CA LYS A 92 -6.22 14.43 -15.73
C LYS A 92 -5.40 13.16 -15.85
N THR A 93 -4.40 13.19 -16.74
CA THR A 93 -3.47 12.10 -16.97
C THR A 93 -2.04 12.63 -16.92
N ASP A 94 -1.09 11.74 -16.71
CA ASP A 94 0.32 12.03 -16.99
C ASP A 94 0.59 12.04 -18.51
N PHE A 95 1.87 12.15 -18.88
CA PHE A 95 2.29 12.14 -20.29
C PHE A 95 2.22 10.75 -20.94
N SER A 96 2.07 9.67 -20.17
CA SER A 96 1.91 8.30 -20.65
C SER A 96 0.45 7.86 -20.79
N GLY A 97 -0.49 8.68 -20.31
CA GLY A 97 -1.93 8.42 -20.35
C GLY A 97 -2.49 7.79 -19.07
N ILE A 98 -1.69 7.64 -18.02
CA ILE A 98 -2.13 7.15 -16.72
C ILE A 98 -2.96 8.21 -16.01
N TYR A 99 -4.14 7.81 -15.53
CA TYR A 99 -5.05 8.68 -14.79
C TYR A 99 -4.47 9.11 -13.45
N LEU A 100 -4.51 10.42 -13.17
CA LEU A 100 -4.03 11.00 -11.93
C LEU A 100 -5.18 11.09 -10.91
N ASN A 101 -5.02 10.36 -9.81
CA ASN A 101 -6.04 10.20 -8.78
C ASN A 101 -5.98 11.31 -7.73
N TYR A 102 -6.63 12.45 -7.98
CA TYR A 102 -6.66 13.56 -7.01
C TYR A 102 -7.46 13.26 -5.73
N GLU A 103 -8.23 12.16 -5.67
CA GLU A 103 -8.89 11.75 -4.42
C GLU A 103 -7.87 11.47 -3.30
N THR A 104 -6.66 11.05 -3.65
CA THR A 104 -5.64 10.58 -2.70
C THR A 104 -4.79 11.69 -2.09
N THR A 105 -4.95 12.92 -2.57
CA THR A 105 -4.17 14.08 -2.13
C THR A 105 -5.05 15.06 -1.37
N ASN A 106 -4.43 15.90 -0.54
CA ASN A 106 -5.09 17.00 0.19
C ASN A 106 -6.36 16.60 0.98
N MET A 107 -6.48 15.34 1.40
CA MET A 107 -7.68 14.80 2.06
C MET A 107 -8.96 14.97 1.21
N ASN A 108 -8.83 15.06 -0.11
CA ASN A 108 -9.93 15.37 -1.02
C ASN A 108 -11.09 14.39 -0.88
N LYS A 109 -10.80 13.09 -0.79
CA LYS A 109 -11.81 12.06 -0.57
C LYS A 109 -12.51 12.20 0.77
N ASP A 110 -11.77 12.47 1.84
CA ASP A 110 -12.30 12.52 3.19
C ASP A 110 -13.17 13.77 3.42
N ILE A 111 -12.77 14.92 2.85
CA ILE A 111 -13.47 16.19 3.01
C ILE A 111 -14.64 16.32 2.04
N PHE A 112 -14.44 15.96 0.78
CA PHE A 112 -15.40 16.27 -0.30
C PHE A 112 -16.09 15.03 -0.88
N GLY A 113 -15.70 13.82 -0.47
CA GLY A 113 -16.27 12.58 -0.98
C GLY A 113 -16.09 12.50 -2.49
N LYS A 114 -17.18 12.27 -3.24
CA LYS A 114 -17.18 12.20 -4.72
C LYS A 114 -17.26 13.56 -5.43
N ARG A 115 -17.27 14.68 -4.69
CA ARG A 115 -17.45 16.03 -5.26
C ARG A 115 -16.13 16.57 -5.80
N SER A 116 -15.68 16.01 -6.93
CA SER A 116 -14.39 16.34 -7.53
C SER A 116 -14.23 17.82 -7.91
N ASN A 117 -15.33 18.53 -8.17
CA ASN A 117 -15.31 19.98 -8.42
C ASN A 117 -14.88 20.83 -7.22
N ARG A 118 -14.83 20.26 -6.01
CA ARG A 118 -14.39 20.95 -4.78
C ARG A 118 -13.01 20.54 -4.31
N TYR A 119 -12.36 19.59 -5.00
CA TYR A 119 -11.03 19.13 -4.60
C TYR A 119 -9.99 20.23 -4.70
N ASP A 120 -8.98 20.15 -3.82
CA ASP A 120 -7.73 20.88 -3.96
C ASP A 120 -6.81 20.11 -4.91
N TYR A 121 -6.63 20.65 -6.11
CA TYR A 121 -5.82 20.05 -7.19
C TYR A 121 -4.34 20.43 -7.12
N ARG A 122 -3.91 21.18 -6.10
CA ARG A 122 -2.51 21.57 -5.95
C ARG A 122 -1.69 20.39 -5.44
N VAL A 123 -0.61 20.06 -6.14
CA VAL A 123 0.37 19.06 -5.69
C VAL A 123 1.54 19.78 -5.02
N LYS A 124 1.66 19.67 -3.70
CA LYS A 124 2.58 20.55 -2.92
C LYS A 124 4.02 20.05 -2.89
N ASN A 125 4.23 18.75 -3.11
CA ASN A 125 5.56 18.14 -3.08
C ASN A 125 5.55 16.79 -3.83
N HIS A 126 6.70 16.14 -3.87
CA HIS A 126 6.90 14.84 -4.52
C HIS A 126 6.16 13.68 -3.83
N VAL A 127 5.81 13.80 -2.54
CA VAL A 127 5.01 12.81 -1.81
C VAL A 127 3.53 12.91 -2.21
N ASP A 128 2.98 14.12 -2.33
CA ASP A 128 1.64 14.31 -2.87
C ASP A 128 1.55 13.82 -4.32
N LEU A 129 2.60 14.08 -5.11
CA LEU A 129 2.68 13.60 -6.48
C LEU A 129 2.61 12.07 -6.55
N SER A 130 3.38 11.35 -5.71
CA SER A 130 3.40 9.90 -5.75
C SER A 130 2.03 9.29 -5.43
N LYS A 131 1.24 9.94 -4.58
CA LYS A 131 -0.13 9.50 -4.24
C LYS A 131 -1.10 9.57 -5.43
N LEU A 132 -0.88 10.45 -6.40
CA LEU A 132 -1.73 10.55 -7.60
C LEU A 132 -1.71 9.27 -8.44
N PHE A 133 -0.63 8.49 -8.37
CA PHE A 133 -0.45 7.25 -9.14
C PHE A 133 -0.96 6.01 -8.39
N LEU A 134 -1.64 6.19 -7.25
CA LEU A 134 -2.01 5.11 -6.35
C LEU A 134 -3.53 5.05 -6.12
N GLN A 135 -3.96 3.89 -5.61
CA GLN A 135 -5.30 3.73 -5.06
C GLN A 135 -5.36 4.32 -3.64
N THR A 136 -6.50 4.86 -3.23
CA THR A 136 -6.66 5.56 -1.95
C THR A 136 -6.16 4.76 -0.74
N HIS A 137 -6.36 3.44 -0.72
CA HIS A 137 -5.97 2.63 0.44
C HIS A 137 -4.43 2.54 0.62
N MET A 138 -3.65 2.84 -0.42
CA MET A 138 -2.18 2.80 -0.42
C MET A 138 -1.56 4.15 -0.01
N THR A 139 -2.34 5.22 0.14
CA THR A 139 -1.81 6.59 0.26
C THR A 139 -1.76 7.13 1.69
N LYS A 140 -1.70 6.23 2.67
CA LYS A 140 -1.70 6.58 4.11
C LYS A 140 -0.36 7.13 4.62
N TYR A 141 0.70 7.05 3.81
CA TYR A 141 2.04 7.52 4.18
C TYR A 141 2.17 9.05 4.12
N GLN A 142 3.08 9.60 4.93
CA GLN A 142 3.37 11.04 4.99
C GLN A 142 4.69 11.42 4.34
N ALA A 143 5.61 10.47 4.23
CA ALA A 143 6.88 10.61 3.53
C ALA A 143 7.24 9.30 2.81
N ILE A 144 8.29 9.33 2.00
CA ILE A 144 8.86 8.12 1.38
C ILE A 144 9.80 7.46 2.40
N ASP A 145 9.20 6.94 3.47
CA ASP A 145 9.87 6.33 4.61
C ASP A 145 9.15 5.03 5.02
N ASP A 146 9.35 4.55 6.24
CA ASP A 146 8.74 3.31 6.72
C ASP A 146 7.20 3.33 6.71
N SER A 147 6.56 4.51 6.69
CA SER A 147 5.11 4.62 6.52
C SER A 147 4.66 4.31 5.08
N CYS A 148 5.56 4.47 4.09
CA CYS A 148 5.35 4.11 2.69
C CYS A 148 5.59 2.61 2.52
N ASP A 149 4.52 1.83 2.72
CA ASP A 149 4.58 0.38 2.69
C ASP A 149 4.91 -0.20 1.30
N SER A 150 5.14 -1.52 1.27
CA SER A 150 5.48 -2.23 0.03
C SER A 150 4.41 -2.09 -1.07
N SER A 151 3.14 -1.89 -0.71
CA SER A 151 2.06 -1.71 -1.67
C SER A 151 2.14 -0.37 -2.38
N ALA A 152 2.39 0.69 -1.61
CA ALA A 152 2.59 2.03 -2.13
C ALA A 152 3.86 2.10 -2.98
N VAL A 153 4.98 1.58 -2.48
CA VAL A 153 6.27 1.62 -3.16
C VAL A 153 6.22 0.89 -4.51
N LEU A 154 5.67 -0.33 -4.54
CA LEU A 154 5.51 -1.07 -5.79
C LEU A 154 4.54 -0.36 -6.74
N GLY A 155 3.43 0.17 -6.22
CA GLY A 155 2.45 0.91 -7.00
C GLY A 155 3.04 2.16 -7.66
N ILE A 156 3.91 2.90 -6.97
CA ILE A 156 4.62 4.07 -7.51
C ILE A 156 5.48 3.65 -8.70
N ILE A 157 6.27 2.58 -8.54
CA ILE A 157 7.16 2.09 -9.61
C ILE A 157 6.33 1.68 -10.83
N ILE A 158 5.28 0.88 -10.63
CA ILE A 158 4.47 0.32 -11.73
C ILE A 158 3.76 1.42 -12.53
N ASN A 159 3.22 2.44 -11.86
CA ASN A 159 2.34 3.43 -12.47
C ASN A 159 3.03 4.72 -12.92
N ILE A 160 4.35 4.87 -12.72
CA ILE A 160 5.09 6.06 -13.16
C ILE A 160 5.99 5.67 -14.34
N ASP A 161 5.80 6.33 -15.47
CA ASP A 161 6.50 5.97 -16.72
C ASP A 161 8.00 6.34 -16.71
N GLU A 162 8.42 7.23 -15.80
CA GLU A 162 9.83 7.58 -15.57
C GLU A 162 10.68 6.37 -15.12
N PHE A 163 10.04 5.30 -14.63
CA PHE A 163 10.74 4.06 -14.31
C PHE A 163 10.95 3.19 -15.56
N PRO A 164 12.16 2.60 -15.75
CA PRO A 164 12.42 1.71 -16.87
C PRO A 164 11.41 0.56 -16.94
N VAL A 165 11.01 0.18 -18.15
CA VAL A 165 10.02 -0.90 -18.39
C VAL A 165 10.40 -2.21 -17.69
N ALA A 166 11.69 -2.55 -17.69
CA ALA A 166 12.20 -3.72 -16.98
C ALA A 166 11.95 -3.64 -15.47
N VAL A 167 12.24 -2.48 -14.85
CA VAL A 167 12.02 -2.25 -13.42
C VAL A 167 10.54 -2.32 -13.07
N ARG A 168 9.66 -1.73 -13.88
CA ARG A 168 8.20 -1.83 -13.72
C ARG A 168 7.72 -3.28 -13.80
N SER A 169 8.24 -4.03 -14.75
CA SER A 169 7.92 -5.46 -14.92
C SER A 169 8.39 -6.31 -13.73
N TYR A 170 9.56 -5.99 -13.14
CA TYR A 170 10.00 -6.64 -11.91
C TYR A 170 9.13 -6.25 -10.70
N ALA A 171 8.79 -4.97 -10.55
CA ALA A 171 7.88 -4.52 -9.48
C ALA A 171 6.51 -5.20 -9.58
N GLU A 172 5.99 -5.37 -10.79
CA GLU A 172 4.75 -6.10 -11.04
C GLU A 172 4.85 -7.57 -10.64
N LYS A 173 5.95 -8.25 -10.97
CA LYS A 173 6.21 -9.63 -10.52
C LYS A 173 6.33 -9.72 -8.99
N ILE A 174 6.99 -8.75 -8.34
CA ILE A 174 7.09 -8.70 -6.87
C ILE A 174 5.70 -8.56 -6.26
N ARG A 175 4.88 -7.67 -6.83
CA ARG A 175 3.51 -7.41 -6.40
C ARG A 175 2.64 -8.66 -6.53
N SER A 176 2.64 -9.31 -7.69
CA SER A 176 1.78 -10.45 -8.00
C SER A 176 2.21 -11.74 -7.30
N ASN A 177 3.51 -12.02 -7.23
CA ASN A 177 4.00 -13.33 -6.81
C ASN A 177 4.36 -13.39 -5.32
N PHE A 178 4.64 -12.24 -4.70
CA PHE A 178 5.11 -12.17 -3.31
C PHE A 178 4.20 -11.31 -2.44
N ARG A 179 4.07 -10.01 -2.73
CA ARG A 179 3.33 -9.08 -1.84
C ARG A 179 1.86 -9.43 -1.70
N ASN A 180 1.15 -9.68 -2.82
CA ASN A 180 -0.29 -9.96 -2.77
C ASN A 180 -0.59 -11.31 -2.10
N PRO A 181 0.07 -12.43 -2.46
CA PRO A 181 -0.11 -13.70 -1.74
C PRO A 181 0.27 -13.62 -0.26
N TRP A 182 1.23 -12.75 0.09
CA TRP A 182 1.61 -12.56 1.49
C TRP A 182 0.54 -11.80 2.28
N ALA A 183 0.00 -10.72 1.71
CA ALA A 183 -1.04 -9.90 2.34
C ALA A 183 -2.42 -10.60 2.37
N HIS A 184 -2.68 -11.50 1.43
CA HIS A 184 -3.91 -12.30 1.34
C HIS A 184 -3.57 -13.78 1.54
N CYS A 185 -3.07 -14.10 2.73
CA CYS A 185 -2.40 -15.37 3.00
C CYS A 185 -3.33 -16.58 2.79
N ASN A 186 -2.93 -17.43 1.84
CA ASN A 186 -3.36 -18.82 1.71
C ASN A 186 -2.13 -19.71 1.89
N LEU A 187 -1.98 -20.36 3.06
CA LEU A 187 -0.78 -21.15 3.39
C LEU A 187 -0.52 -22.32 2.42
N GLN A 188 -1.51 -22.75 1.65
CA GLN A 188 -1.33 -23.79 0.63
C GLN A 188 -0.53 -23.28 -0.58
N GLU A 189 -0.50 -21.96 -0.81
CA GLU A 189 0.25 -21.34 -1.91
C GLU A 189 1.74 -21.09 -1.58
N TRP A 190 2.18 -21.45 -0.37
CA TRP A 190 3.55 -21.24 0.11
C TRP A 190 4.40 -22.51 0.05
N ASP A 191 4.08 -23.42 -0.87
CA ASP A 191 4.82 -24.67 -1.06
C ASP A 191 6.18 -24.48 -1.76
N LYS A 192 6.98 -25.55 -1.78
CA LYS A 192 8.32 -25.60 -2.36
C LYS A 192 8.35 -25.44 -3.90
N GLY A 193 7.24 -25.64 -4.59
CA GLY A 193 7.17 -25.47 -6.04
C GLY A 193 7.24 -24.00 -6.47
N LYS A 194 6.91 -23.08 -5.57
CA LYS A 194 6.84 -21.64 -5.82
C LYS A 194 8.03 -20.85 -5.26
N PHE A 195 8.73 -21.38 -4.26
CA PHE A 195 9.82 -20.73 -3.51
C PHE A 195 10.95 -21.70 -3.18
#